data_AF-M5RBC9-F1
#
_entry.id   AF-M5RBC9-F1
#
_cell.length_a   1.000
_cell.length_b   1.000
_cell.length_c   1.000
_cell.angle_alpha   90.00
_cell.angle_beta   90.00
_cell.angle_gamma   90.00
#
_symmetry.space_group_name_H-M   'P 1'
#
loop_
_entity.id
_entity.type
_entity.pdbx_description
1 polymer ?
#
loop_
_entity_poly.entity_id
_entity_poly.type
_entity_poly.pdbx_seq_one_letter_code
_entity_poly.pdbx_strand_id
1 'polypeptide(L)'
;MANGKLCDSVWTHFVGNLLKRELKTMTRIPLSRAEEEARLRRERLDLSIAEMGLSVRTTNCLEETGILTVRDLLNATPRRLLGISNFGEKTLEEVYAALEELGFYRPGREVTAVVS
;
A
#
# COMPACT_ATOMS: atom_id res chain seq x y z
N MET A 1 -21.15 -39.08 39.27
CA MET A 1 -22.19 -39.14 38.24
C MET A 1 -22.82 -37.76 38.10
N ALA A 2 -22.94 -37.25 36.86
CA ALA A 2 -23.97 -36.35 36.28
C ALA A 2 -24.85 -35.49 37.23
N ASN A 3 -25.19 -34.22 36.99
CA ASN A 3 -25.22 -33.39 35.79
C ASN A 3 -25.59 -31.96 36.25
N GLY A 4 -24.91 -30.95 35.72
CA GLY A 4 -25.30 -29.54 35.82
C GLY A 4 -24.78 -28.74 34.63
N LYS A 5 -24.84 -29.35 33.43
CA LYS A 5 -24.44 -28.72 32.18
C LYS A 5 -25.49 -27.67 31.80
N LEU A 6 -25.29 -26.42 32.22
CA LEU A 6 -25.79 -25.32 31.39
C LEU A 6 -24.96 -25.29 30.11
N CYS A 7 -25.68 -25.19 29.00
CA CYS A 7 -25.22 -25.45 27.65
C CYS A 7 -24.30 -24.32 27.15
N ASP A 8 -22.99 -24.60 27.07
CA ASP A 8 -21.96 -23.72 26.49
C ASP A 8 -22.19 -23.37 24.99
N SER A 9 -23.12 -24.03 24.30
CA SER A 9 -23.28 -23.86 22.85
C SER A 9 -24.21 -22.72 22.41
N VAL A 10 -24.94 -22.07 23.32
CA VAL A 10 -25.89 -20.99 22.94
C VAL A 10 -25.27 -19.60 23.07
N TRP A 11 -24.28 -19.42 23.97
CA TRP A 11 -23.69 -18.10 24.22
C TRP A 11 -22.77 -17.64 23.08
N THR A 12 -22.00 -18.56 22.49
CA THR A 12 -21.01 -18.26 21.44
C THR A 12 -21.63 -17.92 20.08
N HIS A 13 -22.90 -18.27 19.85
CA HIS A 13 -23.58 -18.00 18.57
C HIS A 13 -24.25 -16.62 18.54
N PHE A 14 -24.61 -16.06 19.70
CA PHE A 14 -25.37 -14.81 19.77
C PHE A 14 -24.48 -13.55 19.81
N VAL A 15 -23.23 -13.64 20.30
CA VAL A 15 -22.35 -12.47 20.49
C VAL A 15 -21.48 -12.14 19.26
N GLY A 16 -21.07 -13.10 18.44
CA GLY A 16 -20.00 -12.86 17.44
C GLY A 16 -20.46 -12.48 16.03
N ASN A 17 -21.70 -12.81 15.66
CA ASN A 17 -22.27 -12.42 14.36
C ASN A 17 -22.63 -10.91 14.30
N LEU A 18 -22.43 -10.20 15.42
CA LEU A 18 -22.74 -8.79 15.61
C LEU A 18 -21.59 -7.84 15.24
N LEU A 19 -20.34 -8.31 15.12
CA LEU A 19 -19.19 -7.45 14.76
C LEU A 19 -18.78 -7.51 13.28
N LYS A 20 -19.28 -8.46 12.49
CA LYS A 20 -18.96 -8.55 11.04
C LYS A 20 -19.90 -7.75 10.13
N ARG A 21 -21.03 -7.26 10.65
CA ARG A 21 -22.00 -6.43 9.91
C ARG A 21 -21.89 -4.92 10.22
N GLU A 22 -21.21 -4.54 11.30
CA GLU A 22 -21.16 -3.17 11.86
C GLU A 22 -19.85 -2.41 11.56
N LEU A 23 -19.10 -2.78 10.52
CA LEU A 23 -18.00 -1.95 9.97
C LEU A 23 -18.18 -1.59 8.50
N LYS A 24 -19.36 -1.85 7.93
CA LYS A 24 -19.79 -1.26 6.64
C LYS A 24 -20.72 -0.06 6.88
N THR A 25 -20.46 0.68 7.95
CA THR A 25 -21.25 1.81 8.48
C THR A 25 -20.43 3.10 8.61
N MET A 26 -19.42 3.33 7.77
CA MET A 26 -18.63 4.56 7.82
C MET A 26 -18.54 5.30 6.48
N THR A 27 -19.70 5.53 5.87
CA THR A 27 -20.15 6.81 5.24
C THR A 27 -21.37 6.52 4.35
N ARG A 28 -22.52 7.17 4.64
CA ARG A 28 -23.80 7.05 3.89
C ARG A 28 -23.81 7.84 2.57
N ILE A 29 -22.69 8.45 2.22
CA ILE A 29 -22.55 9.29 1.03
C ILE A 29 -21.95 8.38 -0.04
N PRO A 30 -22.59 8.21 -1.21
CA PRO A 30 -21.90 7.60 -2.34
C PRO A 30 -20.71 8.50 -2.66
N LEU A 31 -19.49 8.03 -2.38
CA LEU A 31 -18.29 8.68 -2.87
C LEU A 31 -18.47 8.85 -4.37
N SER A 32 -18.41 10.09 -4.84
CA SER A 32 -18.42 10.34 -6.27
C SER A 32 -17.27 9.58 -6.90
N ARG A 33 -17.40 9.19 -8.17
CA ARG A 33 -16.34 8.48 -8.91
C ARG A 33 -14.97 9.18 -8.77
N ALA A 34 -14.96 10.51 -8.77
CA ALA A 34 -13.75 11.31 -8.59
C ALA A 34 -13.13 11.16 -7.19
N GLU A 35 -13.93 11.08 -6.13
CA GLU A 35 -13.44 10.88 -4.77
C GLU A 35 -12.95 9.44 -4.55
N GLU A 36 -13.60 8.45 -5.17
CA GLU A 36 -13.16 7.06 -5.16
C GLU A 36 -11.80 6.90 -5.86
N GLU A 37 -11.64 7.51 -7.03
CA GLU A 37 -10.35 7.58 -7.75
C GLU A 37 -9.28 8.32 -6.94
N ALA A 38 -9.63 9.40 -6.25
CA ALA A 38 -8.71 10.12 -5.37
C ALA A 38 -8.30 9.28 -4.15
N ARG A 39 -9.23 8.51 -3.57
CA ARG A 39 -8.96 7.62 -2.44
C ARG A 39 -8.03 6.49 -2.85
N LEU A 40 -8.33 5.81 -3.96
CA LEU A 40 -7.46 4.77 -4.54
C LEU A 40 -6.06 5.31 -4.84
N ARG A 41 -5.96 6.54 -5.37
CA ARG A 41 -4.66 7.19 -5.61
C ARG A 41 -3.91 7.47 -4.30
N ARG A 42 -4.59 7.86 -3.22
CA ARG A 42 -3.98 8.04 -1.90
C ARG A 42 -3.51 6.72 -1.31
N GLU A 43 -4.34 5.68 -1.36
CA GLU A 43 -3.98 4.33 -0.91
C GLU A 43 -2.71 3.83 -1.61
N ARG A 44 -2.57 4.07 -2.92
CA ARG A 44 -1.34 3.75 -3.66
C ARG A 44 -0.11 4.55 -3.24
N LEU A 45 -0.27 5.81 -2.83
CA LEU A 45 0.83 6.64 -2.33
C LEU A 45 1.30 6.19 -0.95
N ASP A 46 0.39 5.65 -0.15
CA ASP A 46 0.67 5.20 1.21
C ASP A 46 1.13 3.73 1.27
N LEU A 47 1.26 3.06 0.10
CA LEU A 47 1.89 1.74 -0.01
C LEU A 47 3.34 1.79 0.47
N SER A 48 3.74 0.73 1.18
CA SER A 48 5.09 0.61 1.72
C SER A 48 6.07 0.06 0.67
N ILE A 49 7.34 0.45 0.76
CA ILE A 49 8.40 -0.05 -0.14
C ILE A 49 8.50 -1.59 -0.10
N ALA A 50 8.25 -2.20 1.06
CA ALA A 50 8.19 -3.66 1.22
C ALA A 50 7.10 -4.32 0.36
N GLU A 51 5.99 -3.62 0.09
CA GLU A 51 4.89 -4.13 -0.74
C GLU A 51 5.11 -3.87 -2.24
N MET A 52 6.06 -3.02 -2.61
CA MET A 52 6.42 -2.74 -4.01
C MET A 52 7.15 -3.91 -4.70
N GLY A 53 7.50 -4.97 -3.97
CA GLY A 53 8.16 -6.15 -4.53
C GLY A 53 9.61 -5.91 -4.96
N LEU A 54 10.29 -4.90 -4.40
CA LEU A 54 11.69 -4.63 -4.67
C LEU A 54 12.62 -5.69 -4.08
N SER A 55 13.84 -5.76 -4.60
CA SER A 55 14.90 -6.58 -4.00
C SER A 55 15.14 -6.17 -2.54
N VAL A 56 15.38 -7.15 -1.67
CA VAL A 56 15.69 -6.94 -0.24
C VAL A 56 16.82 -5.92 -0.05
N ARG A 57 17.81 -5.89 -0.95
CA ARG A 57 18.91 -4.92 -0.93
C ARG A 57 18.39 -3.50 -1.15
N THR A 58 17.56 -3.32 -2.17
CA THR A 58 16.96 -2.03 -2.54
C THR A 58 16.03 -1.51 -1.45
N THR A 59 15.19 -2.39 -0.89
CA THR A 59 14.30 -2.07 0.24
C THR A 59 15.11 -1.61 1.46
N ASN A 60 16.12 -2.37 1.88
CA ASN A 60 16.95 -2.00 3.03
C ASN A 60 17.67 -0.65 2.84
N CYS A 61 18.18 -0.37 1.62
CA CYS A 61 18.80 0.92 1.32
C CYS A 61 17.82 2.08 1.42
N LEU A 62 16.58 1.89 0.95
CA LEU A 62 15.54 2.91 1.04
C LEU A 62 15.11 3.14 2.49
N GLU A 63 14.90 2.07 3.25
CA GLU A 63 14.51 2.14 4.66
C GLU A 63 15.57 2.83 5.54
N GLU A 64 16.86 2.55 5.33
CA GLU A 64 17.95 3.23 6.05
C GLU A 64 17.98 4.74 5.79
N THR A 65 17.49 5.17 4.62
CA THR A 65 17.40 6.60 4.27
C THR A 65 16.11 7.26 4.72
N GLY A 66 15.25 6.50 5.41
CA GLY A 66 13.94 6.94 5.89
C GLY A 66 12.87 6.97 4.79
N ILE A 67 13.07 6.26 3.68
CA ILE A 67 12.08 6.10 2.61
C ILE A 67 11.34 4.79 2.87
N LEU A 68 10.17 4.89 3.51
CA LEU A 68 9.35 3.73 3.89
C LEU A 68 8.13 3.55 2.99
N THR A 69 7.70 4.63 2.34
CA THR A 69 6.48 4.66 1.52
C THR A 69 6.74 5.16 0.10
N VAL A 70 5.83 4.82 -0.82
CA VAL A 70 5.83 5.35 -2.20
C VAL A 70 5.79 6.88 -2.20
N ARG A 71 5.02 7.48 -1.29
CA ARG A 71 4.97 8.93 -1.10
C ARG A 71 6.32 9.53 -0.78
N ASP A 72 7.07 8.92 0.14
CA ASP A 72 8.42 9.40 0.49
C ASP A 72 9.39 9.25 -0.67
N LEU A 73 9.26 8.16 -1.41
CA LEU A 73 10.06 7.89 -2.60
C LEU A 73 9.80 8.91 -3.72
N LEU A 74 8.54 9.28 -3.95
CA LEU A 74 8.15 10.32 -4.92
C LEU A 74 8.59 11.73 -4.49
N ASN A 75 8.64 12.00 -3.18
CA ASN A 75 9.20 13.23 -2.65
C ASN A 75 10.73 13.23 -2.63
N ALA A 76 11.36 12.06 -2.69
CA ALA A 76 12.81 11.95 -2.75
C ALA A 76 13.33 12.37 -4.12
N THR A 77 14.38 13.19 -4.13
CA THR A 77 15.02 13.58 -5.40
C THR A 77 15.94 12.46 -5.90
N PRO A 78 16.08 12.30 -7.23
CA PRO A 78 17.00 11.31 -7.79
C PRO A 78 18.46 11.56 -7.38
N ARG A 79 18.84 12.83 -7.13
CA ARG A 79 20.16 13.16 -6.56
C ARG A 79 20.36 12.61 -5.16
N ARG A 80 19.30 12.58 -4.34
CA ARG A 80 19.34 11.98 -3.00
C ARG A 80 19.47 10.46 -3.09
N LEU A 81 18.72 9.84 -3.99
CA LEU A 81 18.76 8.39 -4.22
C LEU A 81 20.14 7.94 -4.73
N LEU A 82 20.72 8.63 -5.71
CA LEU A 82 22.07 8.36 -6.24
C LEU A 82 23.21 8.65 -5.24
N GLY A 83 22.90 9.34 -4.13
CA GLY A 83 23.86 9.59 -3.05
C GLY A 83 23.91 8.48 -2.00
N ILE A 84 22.99 7.51 -2.06
CA ILE A 84 22.92 6.40 -1.09
C ILE A 84 24.02 5.40 -1.42
N SER A 85 24.82 5.04 -0.41
CA SER A 85 25.83 3.98 -0.55
C SER A 85 25.13 2.67 -0.94
N ASN A 86 25.56 2.05 -2.04
CA ASN A 86 24.95 0.87 -2.68
C ASN A 86 23.72 1.13 -3.57
N PHE A 87 23.42 2.38 -3.90
CA PHE A 87 22.34 2.74 -4.81
C PHE A 87 22.92 3.09 -6.18
N GLY A 88 22.75 2.17 -7.14
CA GLY A 88 23.25 2.29 -8.51
C GLY A 88 22.12 2.51 -9.52
N GLU A 89 22.49 2.53 -10.80
CA GLU A 89 21.53 2.61 -11.91
C GLU A 89 20.53 1.45 -11.88
N LYS A 90 20.99 0.22 -11.59
CA LYS A 90 20.12 -0.96 -11.49
C LYS A 90 19.05 -0.84 -10.41
N THR A 91 19.43 -0.47 -9.19
CA THR A 91 18.46 -0.32 -8.08
C THR A 91 17.50 0.83 -8.33
N LEU A 92 17.99 1.89 -9.00
CA LEU A 92 17.15 3.01 -9.41
C LEU A 92 16.12 2.60 -10.48
N GLU A 93 16.53 1.79 -11.46
CA GLU A 93 15.62 1.22 -12.47
C GLU A 93 14.59 0.28 -11.84
N GLU A 94 14.97 -0.59 -10.91
CA GLU A 94 14.03 -1.46 -10.16
C GLU A 94 12.94 -0.63 -9.46
N VAL A 95 13.37 0.44 -8.79
CA VAL A 95 12.47 1.38 -8.10
C VAL A 95 11.51 2.05 -9.09
N TYR A 96 12.01 2.51 -10.24
CA TYR A 96 11.17 3.11 -11.25
C TYR A 96 10.20 2.09 -11.87
N ALA A 97 10.64 0.86 -12.15
CA ALA A 97 9.78 -0.18 -12.68
C ALA A 97 8.61 -0.47 -11.72
N ALA A 98 8.89 -0.60 -10.43
CA ALA A 98 7.86 -0.81 -9.41
C ALA A 98 6.91 0.40 -9.27
N LEU A 99 7.42 1.63 -9.43
CA LEU A 99 6.56 2.83 -9.50
C LEU A 99 5.66 2.82 -10.74
N GLU A 100 6.18 2.41 -11.89
CA GLU A 100 5.42 2.28 -13.14
C GLU A 100 4.30 1.22 -13.01
N GLU A 101 4.55 0.10 -12.32
CA GLU A 101 3.51 -0.91 -12.02
C GLU A 101 2.37 -0.36 -11.16
N LEU A 102 2.67 0.57 -10.24
CA LEU A 102 1.68 1.25 -9.42
C LEU A 102 0.95 2.39 -10.16
N GLY A 103 1.41 2.72 -11.36
CA GLY A 103 0.89 3.79 -12.22
C GLY A 103 1.44 5.17 -11.89
N PHE A 104 2.60 5.25 -11.21
CA PHE A 104 3.32 6.49 -10.96
C PHE A 104 4.45 6.66 -11.97
N TYR A 105 4.30 7.62 -12.87
CA TYR A 105 5.30 7.95 -13.89
C TYR A 105 6.02 9.25 -13.52
N ARG A 106 7.34 9.28 -13.78
CA ARG A 106 8.13 10.50 -13.60
C ARG A 106 7.77 11.53 -14.68
N PRO A 107 7.46 12.79 -14.34
CA PRO A 107 7.30 13.85 -15.33
C PRO A 107 8.65 14.07 -16.03
N GLY A 108 8.78 13.63 -17.27
CA GLY A 108 10.02 13.73 -18.06
C GLY A 108 10.46 12.43 -18.72
N ARG A 109 9.87 11.28 -18.40
CA ARG A 109 9.88 10.12 -19.29
C ARG A 109 8.62 10.25 -20.13
N GLU A 110 8.76 10.56 -21.42
CA GLU A 110 7.65 10.51 -22.37
C GLU A 110 7.18 9.05 -22.42
N VAL A 111 6.19 8.73 -21.59
CA VAL A 111 5.45 7.49 -21.76
C VAL A 111 4.61 7.76 -22.99
N THR A 112 5.03 7.25 -24.14
CA THR A 112 4.12 7.02 -25.25
C THR A 112 3.08 6.06 -24.72
N ALA A 113 2.04 6.60 -24.10
CA ALA A 113 0.82 5.89 -23.83
C ALA A 113 0.29 5.45 -25.19
N VAL A 114 0.68 4.25 -25.61
CA VAL A 114 -0.08 3.47 -26.58
C VAL A 114 -1.39 3.12 -25.89
N VAL A 115 -2.30 4.09 -25.93
CA VAL A 115 -3.73 3.82 -25.90
C VAL A 115 -4.02 2.98 -27.15
N SER A 116 -4.30 1.70 -26.93
CA SER A 116 -4.86 0.77 -27.91
C SER A 116 -6.02 0.05 -27.25
#